data_AF-A0A5C9CS80-F1
#
_entry.id   AF-A0A5C9CS80-F1
#
_cell.length_a   1.000
_cell.length_b   1.000
_cell.length_c   1.000
_cell.angle_alpha   90.00
_cell.angle_beta   90.00
_cell.angle_gamma   90.00
#
_symmetry.space_group_name_H-M   'P 1'
#
loop_
_entity.id
_entity.type
_entity.pdbx_description
1 polymer ?
#
loop_
_entity_poly.entity_id
_entity_poly.type
_entity_poly.pdbx_seq_one_letter_code
_entity_poly.pdbx_strand_id
1 'polypeptide(L)' 'MDATAEHLVSEKHDLLALLFDEQTRRLWASTEAQALGRSGVSLVARATGMSRTTVHQGQRLIRGVIELHG' A
#
# COMPACT_ATOMS: atom_id res chain seq x y z
N MET A 1 -6.75 13.41 12.82
CA MET A 1 -6.47 11.98 13.07
C MET A 1 -5.72 11.31 11.90
N ASP A 2 -5.71 11.86 10.68
CA ASP A 2 -5.02 11.26 9.51
C ASP A 2 -3.47 11.40 9.52
N ALA A 3 -2.92 12.44 10.18
CA ALA A 3 -1.50 12.77 10.11
C ALA A 3 -0.56 11.71 10.73
N THR A 4 -0.98 11.07 11.83
CA THR A 4 -0.19 10.01 12.47
C THR A 4 -0.13 8.75 11.62
N ALA A 5 -1.26 8.36 11.02
CA ALA A 5 -1.32 7.20 10.14
C ALA A 5 -0.52 7.44 8.84
N GLU A 6 -0.59 8.64 8.28
CA GLU A 6 0.21 9.01 7.11
C GLU A 6 1.72 8.95 7.38
N HIS A 7 2.15 9.46 8.53
CA HIS A 7 3.56 9.36 8.95
C HIS A 7 4.02 7.92 9.13
N LEU A 8 3.23 7.08 9.80
CA LEU A 8 3.56 5.66 9.99
C LEU A 8 3.67 4.90 8.66
N VAL A 9 2.81 5.22 7.69
CA VAL A 9 2.91 4.61 6.35
C VAL A 9 4.19 5.04 5.65
N SER A 10 4.52 6.34 5.68
CA SER A 10 5.76 6.85 5.08
C SER A 10 6.99 6.21 5.72
N GLU A 11 7.04 6.12 7.05
CA GLU A 11 8.16 5.52 7.78
C GLU A 11 8.36 4.05 7.41
N LYS A 12 7.30 3.24 7.41
CA LYS A 12 7.37 1.83 6.98
C LYS A 12 7.83 1.70 5.52
N HIS A 13 7.33 2.57 4.64
CA HIS A 13 7.69 2.57 3.22
C HIS A 13 9.19 2.82 3.05
N ASP A 14 9.73 3.81 3.75
CA ASP A 14 11.13 4.20 3.64
C ASP A 14 12.06 3.13 4.24
N LEU A 15 11.67 2.54 5.36
CA LEU A 15 12.42 1.42 5.99
C LEU A 15 12.51 0.19 5.08
N LEU A 16 11.50 -0.05 4.24
CA LEU A 16 11.43 -1.20 3.33
C LEU A 16 11.88 -0.84 1.90
N ALA A 17 12.23 0.41 1.62
CA ALA A 17 12.46 0.90 0.25
C ALA A 17 13.51 0.08 -0.53
N LEU A 18 14.56 -0.39 0.15
CA LEU A 18 15.63 -1.19 -0.47
C LEU A 18 15.22 -2.64 -0.79
N LEU A 19 14.14 -3.14 -0.17
CA LEU A 19 13.62 -4.49 -0.38
C LEU A 19 12.53 -4.51 -1.47
N PHE A 20 12.04 -3.34 -1.86
CA PHE A 20 10.98 -3.23 -2.83
C PHE A 20 11.51 -3.26 -4.27
N ASP A 21 10.94 -4.16 -5.06
CA ASP A 21 10.79 -3.97 -6.50
C ASP A 21 9.44 -3.30 -6.82
N GLU A 22 9.16 -3.04 -8.09
CA GLU A 22 7.89 -2.42 -8.51
C GLU A 22 6.65 -3.25 -8.13
N GLN A 23 6.76 -4.58 -8.09
CA GLN A 23 5.62 -5.46 -7.81
C GLN A 23 5.32 -5.52 -6.32
N THR A 24 6.32 -5.82 -5.51
CA THR A 24 6.26 -5.90 -4.05
C THR A 24 5.87 -4.56 -3.43
N ARG A 25 6.40 -3.43 -3.94
CA ARG A 25 5.97 -2.09 -3.50
C ARG A 25 4.48 -1.86 -3.70
N ARG A 26 3.96 -2.24 -4.87
CA ARG A 26 2.53 -2.08 -5.21
C ARG A 26 1.64 -2.96 -4.34
N LEU A 27 2.05 -4.21 -4.09
CA LEU A 27 1.33 -5.13 -3.21
C LEU A 27 1.29 -4.62 -1.77
N TRP A 28 2.44 -4.16 -1.26
CA TRP A 28 2.53 -3.59 0.08
C TRP A 28 1.63 -2.35 0.22
N ALA A 29 1.70 -1.42 -0.73
CA ALA A 29 0.88 -0.21 -0.73
C ALA A 29 -0.63 -0.54 -0.77
N SER A 30 -1.05 -1.52 -1.58
CA SER A 30 -2.44 -1.97 -1.61
C SER A 30 -2.88 -2.62 -0.30
N THR A 31 -1.99 -3.35 0.36
CA THR A 31 -2.25 -4.02 1.64
C THR A 31 -2.45 -2.99 2.76
N GLU A 32 -1.55 -2.02 2.89
CA GLU A 32 -1.69 -0.92 3.87
C GLU A 32 -2.97 -0.11 3.59
N ALA A 33 -3.27 0.19 2.32
CA ALA A 33 -4.48 0.90 1.95
C ALA A 33 -5.76 0.12 2.33
N GLN A 34 -5.75 -1.22 2.21
CA GLN A 34 -6.87 -2.05 2.62
C GLN A 34 -7.04 -2.07 4.14
N ALA A 35 -5.94 -2.19 4.90
CA ALA A 35 -5.95 -2.17 6.36
C ALA A 35 -6.49 -0.85 6.94
N LEU A 36 -6.22 0.27 6.25
CA LEU A 36 -6.69 1.62 6.63
C LEU A 36 -8.14 1.91 6.21
N GLY A 37 -8.79 1.03 5.44
CA GLY A 37 -10.20 1.14 5.08
C GLY A 37 -10.51 2.28 4.09
N ARG A 38 -11.65 2.97 4.29
CA ARG A 38 -12.28 3.86 3.30
C ARG A 38 -11.35 4.95 2.72
N SER A 39 -10.44 5.48 3.52
CA SER A 39 -9.52 6.55 3.11
C SER A 39 -8.10 6.06 2.79
N GLY A 40 -7.84 4.75 2.95
CA GLY A 40 -6.49 4.18 2.91
C GLY A 40 -5.76 4.42 1.60
N VAL A 41 -6.43 4.31 0.45
CA VAL A 41 -5.81 4.57 -0.87
C VAL A 41 -5.30 6.01 -0.97
N SER A 42 -6.10 6.98 -0.53
CA SER A 42 -5.72 8.39 -0.56
C SER A 42 -4.59 8.69 0.43
N LEU A 43 -4.63 8.08 1.62
CA LEU A 43 -3.61 8.26 2.65
C LEU A 43 -2.27 7.66 2.21
N VAL A 44 -2.26 6.42 1.74
CA VAL A 44 -1.04 5.75 1.26
C VAL A 44 -0.44 6.49 0.08
N ALA A 45 -1.27 6.96 -0.87
CA ALA A 45 -0.79 7.74 -2.01
C ALA A 45 -0.10 9.04 -1.60
N ARG A 46 -0.59 9.73 -0.56
CA ARG A 46 0.08 10.92 -0.01
C ARG A 46 1.38 10.58 0.71
N ALA A 47 1.34 9.54 1.55
CA ALA A 47 2.49 9.10 2.35
C ALA A 47 3.68 8.64 1.48
N THR A 48 3.42 7.99 0.35
CA THR A 48 4.47 7.36 -0.47
C THR A 48 4.75 8.07 -1.79
N GLY A 49 3.94 9.06 -2.17
CA GLY A 49 3.99 9.71 -3.48
C GLY A 49 3.51 8.84 -4.65
N MET A 50 3.01 7.63 -4.39
CA MET A 50 2.48 6.75 -5.44
C MET A 50 1.13 7.25 -5.96
N SER A 51 0.84 6.99 -7.25
CA SER A 51 -0.48 7.32 -7.79
C SER A 51 -1.58 6.49 -7.11
N ARG A 52 -2.76 7.09 -6.87
CA ARG A 52 -3.92 6.38 -6.32
C ARG A 52 -4.31 5.16 -7.17
N THR A 53 -4.19 5.27 -8.50
CA THR A 53 -4.43 4.16 -9.44
C THR A 53 -3.47 3.01 -9.19
N THR A 54 -2.19 3.29 -8.96
CA THR A 54 -1.15 2.29 -8.64
C THR A 54 -1.49 1.54 -7.34
N VAL A 55 -1.88 2.27 -6.29
CA VAL A 55 -2.28 1.71 -4.99
C VAL A 55 -3.57 0.88 -5.10
N HIS A 56 -4.52 1.27 -5.95
CA HIS A 56 -5.77 0.53 -6.16
C HIS A 56 -5.58 -0.76 -6.99
N GLN A 57 -4.63 -0.78 -7.93
CA GLN A 57 -4.43 -1.93 -8.84
C GLN A 57 -3.89 -3.18 -8.11
N GLY A 58 -3.03 -3.01 -7.11
CA GLY A 58 -2.46 -4.16 -6.38
C GLY A 58 -3.49 -4.95 -5.56
N GLN A 59 -4.66 -4.36 -5.24
CA GLN A 59 -5.75 -5.07 -4.57
C GLN A 59 -6.32 -6.23 -5.39
N ARG A 60 -6.26 -6.16 -6.73
CA ARG A 60 -6.69 -7.28 -7.59
C ARG A 60 -5.71 -8.44 -7.54
N LEU A 61 -4.41 -8.14 -7.43
CA LEU A 61 -3.37 -9.17 -7.29
C LEU A 61 -3.44 -9.87 -5.93
N ILE A 62 -3.64 -9.13 -4.83
CA ILE A 62 -3.74 -9.72 -3.48
C ILE A 62 -4.86 -10.77 -3.44
N ARG A 63 -6.01 -10.50 -4.04
CA ARG A 63 -7.10 -11.47 -4.15
C ARG A 63 -6.68 -12.74 -4.91
N GLY A 64 -6.00 -12.59 -6.05
CA GLY A 64 -5.50 -13.74 -6.81
C GLY A 64 -4.41 -14.54 -6.10
N VAL A 65 -3.55 -13.91 -5.30
CA VAL A 65 -2.51 -14.62 -4.52
C VAL A 65 -3.12 -15.46 -3.40
N ILE A 66 -4.15 -14.94 -2.71
CA ILE A 66 -4.88 -15.65 -1.65
C ILE A 66 -5.64 -16.84 -2.23
N GLU A 67 -6.23 -16.71 -3.41
CA GLU A 67 -6.95 -17.80 -4.11
C GLU A 67 -6.01 -18.92 -4.61
N LEU A 68 -4.75 -18.63 -4.90
CA LEU A 68 -3.77 -19.62 -5.36
C LEU A 68 -3.13 -20.45 -4.24
N HIS A 69 -3.24 -20.00 -2.99
CA HIS A 69 -2.62 -20.65 -1.82
C HIS A 69 -3.63 -21.06 -0.75
N GLY A 70 -4.93 -20.98 -1.05
CA GLY A 70 -6.05 -21.36 -0.19
C GLY A 70 -6.67 -22.69 -0.55
#